data_AF-A0A6C0B4M8-F1
#
_entry.id   AF-A0A6C0B4M8-F1
#
_cell.length_a   1.000
_cell.length_b   1.000
_cell.length_c   1.000
_cell.angle_alpha   90.00
_cell.angle_beta   90.00
_cell.angle_gamma   90.00
#
_symmetry.space_group_name_H-M   'P 1'
#
loop_
_entity.id
_entity.type
_entity.pdbx_description
1 polymer ?
#
loop_
_entity_poly.entity_id
_entity_poly.type
_entity_poly.pdbx_seq_one_letter_code
_entity_poly.pdbx_strand_id
1 'polypeptide(L)'
;MTSKNNSEESEKNNYEESEKNRNSSINIVVKGVLLIFLAMSGNFFAELLGCQTQKLLTENMWVKHAVLLFSIYFAMGVVQDLNPYRNILEAILIWFMFLLFTKTTSLFSILIFLNLVILYIFQNFTKYYKEKGSISDKLMRRLTKIRDVLLINIIILIITGFILYSKKQFVQHRDTFSIFKLVFGTLKCDYQGIKEL
;
A
#
# COMPACT_ATOMS: atom_id res chain seq x y z
N MET A 1 -56.95 15.59 -8.03
CA MET A 1 -56.17 15.58 -6.76
C MET A 1 -54.99 14.61 -6.77
N THR A 2 -54.92 13.66 -7.70
CA THR A 2 -53.87 12.62 -7.77
C THR A 2 -52.52 13.04 -8.38
N SER A 3 -52.43 14.11 -9.18
CA SER A 3 -51.15 14.51 -9.80
C SER A 3 -50.22 15.32 -8.88
N LYS A 4 -50.74 15.86 -7.77
CA LYS A 4 -49.98 16.72 -6.84
C LYS A 4 -49.17 15.89 -5.83
N ASN A 5 -49.68 14.70 -5.46
CA ASN A 5 -49.01 13.78 -4.54
C ASN A 5 -47.77 13.13 -5.18
N ASN A 6 -47.80 12.82 -6.48
CA ASN A 6 -46.68 12.17 -7.16
C ASN A 6 -45.46 13.11 -7.35
N SER A 7 -45.68 14.42 -7.47
CA SER A 7 -44.59 15.41 -7.57
C SER A 7 -43.89 15.63 -6.23
N GLU A 8 -44.64 15.71 -5.13
CA GLU A 8 -44.07 15.92 -3.78
C GLU A 8 -43.27 14.69 -3.30
N GLU A 9 -43.70 13.49 -3.64
CA GLU A 9 -42.98 12.24 -3.33
C GLU A 9 -41.68 12.11 -4.14
N SER A 10 -41.67 12.59 -5.40
CA SER A 10 -40.47 12.63 -6.24
C SER A 10 -39.42 13.66 -5.79
N GLU A 11 -39.84 14.80 -5.26
CA GLU A 11 -38.94 15.78 -4.65
C GLU A 11 -38.35 15.26 -3.34
N LYS A 12 -39.18 14.65 -2.49
CA LYS A 12 -38.72 14.08 -1.21
C LYS A 12 -37.68 12.98 -1.39
N ASN A 13 -37.88 12.10 -2.38
CA ASN A 13 -36.92 11.05 -2.74
C ASN A 13 -35.60 11.62 -3.30
N ASN A 14 -35.67 12.70 -4.10
CA ASN A 14 -34.47 13.38 -4.60
C ASN A 14 -33.70 14.10 -3.48
N TYR A 15 -34.39 14.70 -2.52
CA TYR A 15 -33.77 15.34 -1.35
C TYR A 15 -33.08 14.30 -0.44
N GLU A 16 -33.73 13.20 -0.09
CA GLU A 16 -33.14 12.13 0.73
C GLU A 16 -31.96 11.45 0.04
N GLU A 17 -32.03 11.24 -1.29
CA GLU A 17 -30.92 10.70 -2.06
C GLU A 17 -29.73 11.69 -2.14
N SER A 18 -30.00 12.99 -2.29
CA SER A 18 -28.96 14.03 -2.29
C SER A 18 -28.26 14.17 -0.93
N GLU A 19 -29.00 14.04 0.17
CA GLU A 19 -28.48 14.12 1.53
C GLU A 19 -27.67 12.86 1.89
N LYS A 20 -28.14 11.68 1.49
CA LYS A 20 -27.40 10.41 1.62
C LYS A 20 -26.09 10.44 0.83
N ASN A 21 -26.12 10.95 -0.41
CA ASN A 21 -24.91 11.09 -1.25
C ASN A 21 -23.93 12.11 -0.69
N ARG A 22 -24.42 13.23 -0.14
CA ARG A 22 -23.60 14.23 0.58
C ARG A 22 -22.95 13.64 1.84
N ASN A 23 -23.73 12.96 2.67
CA ASN A 23 -23.22 12.33 3.90
C ASN A 23 -22.21 11.22 3.60
N SER A 24 -22.44 10.43 2.55
CA SER A 24 -21.46 9.45 2.04
C SER A 24 -20.15 10.10 1.60
N SER A 25 -20.23 11.22 0.86
CA SER A 25 -19.05 11.93 0.35
C SER A 25 -18.22 12.55 1.48
N ILE A 26 -18.88 13.17 2.47
CA ILE A 26 -18.22 13.72 3.66
C ILE A 26 -17.54 12.59 4.44
N ASN A 27 -18.21 11.45 4.63
CA ASN A 27 -17.64 10.28 5.30
C ASN A 27 -16.39 9.73 4.59
N ILE A 28 -16.37 9.74 3.25
CA ILE A 28 -15.20 9.31 2.46
C ILE A 28 -14.03 10.29 2.67
N VAL A 29 -14.27 11.60 2.59
CA VAL A 29 -13.23 12.63 2.79
C VAL A 29 -12.66 12.55 4.21
N VAL A 30 -13.52 12.46 5.22
CA VAL A 30 -13.12 12.34 6.62
C VAL A 30 -12.28 11.08 6.84
N LYS A 31 -12.71 9.92 6.31
CA LYS A 31 -11.92 8.68 6.37
C LYS A 31 -10.56 8.83 5.70
N GLY A 32 -10.50 9.48 4.53
CA GLY A 32 -9.24 9.73 3.82
C GLY A 32 -8.27 10.61 4.61
N VAL A 33 -8.75 11.72 5.17
CA VAL A 33 -7.94 12.63 6.00
C VAL A 33 -7.47 11.93 7.27
N LEU A 34 -8.34 11.18 7.94
CA LEU A 34 -7.98 10.40 9.13
C LEU A 34 -6.91 9.35 8.82
N LEU A 35 -7.01 8.65 7.69
CA LEU A 35 -6.01 7.66 7.27
C LEU A 35 -4.63 8.30 7.03
N ILE A 36 -4.59 9.49 6.42
CA ILE A 36 -3.33 10.23 6.23
C ILE A 36 -2.72 10.61 7.59
N PHE A 37 -3.55 11.14 8.50
CA PHE A 37 -3.12 11.51 9.84
C PHE A 37 -2.57 10.31 10.63
N LEU A 38 -3.27 9.17 10.58
CA LEU A 38 -2.84 7.90 11.19
C LEU A 38 -1.51 7.43 10.62
N ALA A 39 -1.33 7.49 9.30
CA ALA A 39 -0.09 7.08 8.64
C ALA A 39 1.12 7.92 9.10
N MET A 40 0.95 9.24 9.23
CA MET A 40 2.01 10.14 9.71
C MET A 40 2.34 9.94 11.19
N SER A 41 1.34 9.55 11.99
CA SER A 41 1.47 9.37 13.44
C SER A 41 2.22 8.09 13.85
N GLY A 42 2.46 7.17 12.93
CA GLY A 42 3.07 5.86 13.22
C GLY A 42 4.42 5.94 13.94
N ASN A 43 5.27 6.91 13.58
CA ASN A 43 6.58 7.09 14.23
C ASN A 43 6.48 7.68 15.64
N PHE A 44 5.45 8.50 15.90
CA PHE A 44 5.21 9.09 17.22
C PHE A 44 4.62 8.05 18.21
N PHE A 45 3.76 7.15 17.73
CA PHE A 45 3.19 6.09 18.57
C PHE A 45 4.22 5.11 19.13
N ALA A 46 5.39 4.99 18.50
CA ALA A 46 6.48 4.19 19.06
C ALA A 46 6.90 4.68 20.46
N GLU A 47 6.82 5.99 20.72
CA GLU A 47 7.19 6.61 22.00
C GLU A 47 6.11 6.46 23.09
N LEU A 48 4.87 6.13 22.71
CA LEU A 48 3.78 5.88 23.68
C LEU A 48 3.88 4.49 24.34
N LEU A 49 4.65 3.57 23.75
CA LEU A 49 4.83 2.23 24.30
C LEU A 49 5.69 2.29 25.57
N GLY A 50 5.46 1.39 26.53
CA GLY A 50 6.31 1.30 27.73
C GLY A 50 7.78 0.99 27.39
N CYS A 51 8.72 1.43 28.23
CA CYS A 51 10.16 1.33 27.97
C CYS A 51 10.63 -0.10 27.60
N GLN A 52 10.08 -1.14 28.24
CA GLN A 52 10.40 -2.54 27.92
C GLN A 52 9.94 -2.93 26.51
N THR A 53 8.74 -2.51 26.12
CA THR A 53 8.17 -2.76 24.79
C THR A 53 8.93 -1.97 23.73
N GLN A 54 9.27 -0.71 23.99
CA GLN A 54 10.14 0.08 23.11
C GLN A 54 11.48 -0.61 22.88
N LYS A 55 12.13 -1.09 23.95
CA LYS A 55 13.38 -1.83 23.86
C LYS A 55 13.24 -3.09 22.99
N LEU A 56 12.18 -3.86 23.20
CA LEU A 56 11.91 -5.05 22.39
C LEU A 56 11.70 -4.73 20.90
N LEU A 57 10.91 -3.69 20.58
CA LEU A 57 10.67 -3.27 19.19
C LEU A 57 11.89 -2.65 18.54
N THR A 58 12.78 -2.00 19.28
CA THR A 58 13.96 -1.31 18.74
C THR A 58 15.15 -2.26 18.57
N GLU A 59 15.39 -3.14 19.54
CA GLU A 59 16.54 -4.05 19.60
C GLU A 59 16.31 -5.40 18.91
N ASN A 60 15.08 -5.76 18.54
CA ASN A 60 14.82 -7.03 17.87
C ASN A 60 14.23 -6.85 16.47
N MET A 61 15.05 -7.16 15.45
CA MET A 61 14.64 -7.06 14.05
C MET A 61 13.51 -8.02 13.68
N TRP A 62 13.46 -9.20 14.32
CA TRP A 62 12.38 -10.17 14.12
C TRP A 62 11.03 -9.64 14.61
N VAL A 63 11.04 -8.91 15.72
CA VAL A 63 9.83 -8.27 16.26
C VAL A 63 9.33 -7.21 15.30
N LYS A 64 10.22 -6.39 14.70
CA LYS A 64 9.83 -5.42 13.66
C LYS A 64 9.15 -6.09 12.47
N HIS A 65 9.70 -7.20 11.98
CA HIS A 65 9.12 -7.96 10.87
C HIS A 65 7.77 -8.59 11.24
N ALA A 66 7.64 -9.12 12.46
CA ALA A 66 6.37 -9.67 12.94
C ALA A 66 5.28 -8.59 13.06
N VAL A 67 5.61 -7.43 13.64
CA VAL A 67 4.68 -6.29 13.74
C VAL A 67 4.25 -5.82 12.35
N LEU A 68 5.18 -5.72 11.40
CA LEU A 68 4.86 -5.35 10.01
C LEU A 68 3.93 -6.36 9.34
N LEU A 69 4.22 -7.66 9.45
CA LEU A 69 3.40 -8.72 8.87
C LEU A 69 1.98 -8.73 9.45
N PHE A 70 1.86 -8.62 10.78
CA PHE A 70 0.54 -8.53 11.43
C PHE A 70 -0.21 -7.27 11.02
N SER A 71 0.47 -6.13 10.89
CA SER A 71 -0.15 -4.89 10.42
C SER A 71 -0.73 -5.04 9.01
N ILE A 72 0.00 -5.69 8.09
CA ILE A 72 -0.47 -5.96 6.73
C ILE A 72 -1.68 -6.91 6.75
N TYR A 73 -1.61 -8.00 7.53
CA TYR A 73 -2.70 -8.97 7.65
C TYR A 73 -4.00 -8.34 8.17
N PHE A 74 -3.90 -7.53 9.24
CA PHE A 74 -5.05 -6.81 9.79
C PHE A 74 -5.60 -5.78 8.82
N ALA A 75 -4.74 -5.00 8.16
CA ALA A 75 -5.17 -4.02 7.17
C ALA A 75 -5.95 -4.66 6.02
N MET A 76 -5.49 -5.82 5.52
CA MET A 76 -6.20 -6.56 4.48
C MET A 76 -7.57 -7.06 4.95
N GLY A 77 -7.67 -7.58 6.18
CA GLY A 77 -8.93 -8.02 6.77
C GLY A 77 -9.95 -6.89 7.00
N VAL A 78 -9.49 -5.64 7.15
CA VAL A 78 -10.37 -4.46 7.23
C VAL A 78 -10.90 -4.04 5.85
N VAL A 79 -10.11 -4.25 4.79
CA VAL A 79 -10.46 -3.80 3.44
C VAL A 79 -11.30 -4.82 2.68
N GLN A 80 -11.11 -6.13 2.92
CA GLN A 80 -11.77 -7.19 2.17
C GLN A 80 -12.17 -8.39 3.05
N ASP A 81 -13.39 -8.88 2.88
CA ASP A 81 -13.86 -10.15 3.46
C ASP A 81 -13.34 -11.35 2.63
N LEU A 82 -12.03 -11.56 2.64
CA LEU A 82 -11.37 -12.67 1.98
C LEU A 82 -11.43 -13.95 2.83
N ASN A 83 -11.37 -15.11 2.17
CA ASN A 83 -11.11 -16.38 2.85
C ASN A 83 -9.83 -16.24 3.73
N PRO A 84 -9.86 -16.63 5.02
CA PRO A 84 -8.73 -16.46 5.94
C PRO A 84 -7.40 -17.00 5.39
N TYR A 85 -7.42 -18.16 4.72
CA TYR A 85 -6.22 -18.75 4.13
C TYR A 85 -5.64 -17.90 3.01
N ARG A 86 -6.52 -17.32 2.17
CA ARG A 86 -6.12 -16.43 1.08
C ARG A 86 -5.60 -15.11 1.61
N ASN A 87 -6.21 -14.56 2.66
CA ASN A 87 -5.76 -13.33 3.30
C ASN A 87 -4.34 -13.48 3.88
N ILE A 88 -4.05 -14.60 4.55
CA ILE A 88 -2.71 -14.89 5.07
C ILE A 88 -1.68 -14.96 3.93
N LEU A 89 -2.00 -15.68 2.84
CA LEU A 89 -1.09 -15.81 1.70
C LEU A 89 -0.80 -14.46 1.04
N GLU A 90 -1.83 -13.64 0.83
CA GLU A 90 -1.67 -12.29 0.26
C GLU A 90 -0.86 -11.38 1.19
N ALA A 91 -1.09 -11.45 2.51
CA ALA A 91 -0.31 -10.69 3.48
C ALA A 91 1.17 -11.09 3.49
N ILE A 92 1.49 -12.38 3.44
CA ILE A 92 2.87 -12.88 3.34
C ILE A 92 3.52 -12.42 2.03
N LEU A 93 2.78 -12.47 0.92
CA LEU A 93 3.28 -12.02 -0.38
C LEU A 93 3.59 -10.51 -0.36
N ILE A 94 2.68 -9.69 0.15
CA ILE A 94 2.87 -8.23 0.27
C ILE A 94 4.05 -7.93 1.20
N TRP A 95 4.13 -8.60 2.35
CA TRP A 95 5.24 -8.45 3.29
C TRP A 95 6.58 -8.78 2.61
N PHE A 96 6.67 -9.91 1.91
CA PHE A 96 7.90 -10.29 1.20
C PHE A 96 8.27 -9.30 0.10
N MET A 97 7.30 -8.84 -0.70
CA MET A 97 7.52 -7.79 -1.71
C MET A 97 7.99 -6.48 -1.09
N PHE A 98 7.41 -6.10 0.06
CA PHE A 98 7.83 -4.91 0.80
C PHE A 98 9.27 -5.03 1.31
N LEU A 99 9.68 -6.20 1.82
CA LEU A 99 11.08 -6.42 2.21
C LEU A 99 12.04 -6.17 1.06
N LEU A 100 11.76 -6.70 -0.13
CA LEU A 100 12.59 -6.45 -1.31
C LEU A 100 12.57 -4.97 -1.70
N PHE A 101 11.41 -4.33 -1.68
CA PHE A 101 11.23 -2.90 -1.98
C PHE A 101 12.07 -2.00 -1.06
N THR A 102 12.08 -2.25 0.25
CA THR A 102 12.88 -1.46 1.21
C THR A 102 14.40 -1.58 1.00
N LYS A 103 14.84 -2.59 0.24
CA LYS A 103 16.24 -2.86 -0.12
C LYS A 103 16.50 -2.56 -1.60
N THR A 104 15.86 -1.53 -2.13
CA THR A 104 16.12 -0.98 -3.47
C THR A 104 16.91 0.32 -3.39
N THR A 105 17.58 0.71 -4.48
CA THR A 105 18.20 2.03 -4.57
C THR A 105 17.14 3.12 -4.74
N SER A 106 17.41 4.33 -4.23
CA SER A 106 16.44 5.43 -4.16
C SER A 106 15.79 5.79 -5.50
N LEU A 107 16.53 5.69 -6.62
CA LEU A 107 15.99 5.94 -7.96
C LEU A 107 14.92 4.92 -8.36
N PHE A 108 15.14 3.63 -8.07
CA PHE A 108 14.15 2.59 -8.36
C PHE A 108 12.93 2.73 -7.45
N SER A 109 13.12 3.11 -6.18
CA SER A 109 12.01 3.34 -5.26
C SER A 109 11.07 4.45 -5.76
N ILE A 110 11.62 5.54 -6.30
CA ILE A 110 10.83 6.63 -6.92
C ILE A 110 10.05 6.13 -8.14
N LEU A 111 10.70 5.36 -9.03
CA LEU A 111 10.02 4.80 -10.21
C LEU A 111 8.88 3.84 -9.83
N ILE A 112 9.10 3.01 -8.82
CA ILE A 112 8.07 2.08 -8.30
C ILE A 112 6.90 2.86 -7.72
N PHE A 113 7.18 3.89 -6.90
CA PHE A 113 6.14 4.74 -6.32
C PHE A 113 5.29 5.42 -7.39
N LEU A 114 5.92 6.00 -8.42
CA LEU A 114 5.20 6.62 -9.53
C LEU A 114 4.30 5.61 -10.27
N ASN A 115 4.79 4.39 -10.51
CA ASN A 115 3.99 3.33 -11.12
C ASN A 115 2.80 2.92 -10.25
N LEU A 116 2.96 2.85 -8.92
CA LEU A 116 1.86 2.54 -7.99
C LEU A 116 0.77 3.63 -8.04
N VAL A 117 1.16 4.90 -8.10
CA VAL A 117 0.20 6.02 -8.22
C VAL A 117 -0.58 5.92 -9.53
N ILE A 118 0.10 5.69 -10.66
CA ILE A 118 -0.54 5.51 -11.97
C ILE A 118 -1.50 4.31 -11.94
N LEU A 119 -1.06 3.18 -11.38
CA LEU A 119 -1.88 1.98 -11.24
C LEU A 119 -3.14 2.24 -10.41
N TYR A 120 -3.01 2.95 -9.28
CA TYR A 120 -4.13 3.29 -8.41
C TYR A 120 -5.14 4.21 -9.11
N ILE A 121 -4.67 5.27 -9.77
CA ILE A 121 -5.52 6.18 -10.56
C ILE A 121 -6.27 5.38 -11.63
N PHE A 122 -5.56 4.53 -12.36
CA PHE A 122 -6.14 3.69 -13.41
C PHE A 122 -7.22 2.74 -12.88
N GLN A 123 -6.98 2.13 -11.72
CA GLN A 123 -7.94 1.25 -11.05
C GLN A 123 -9.20 2.02 -10.63
N ASN A 124 -9.06 3.24 -10.11
CA ASN A 124 -10.18 4.08 -9.73
C ASN A 124 -11.02 4.49 -10.94
N PHE A 125 -10.39 4.89 -12.04
CA PHE A 125 -11.10 5.17 -13.29
C PHE A 125 -11.86 3.94 -13.80
N THR A 126 -11.18 2.78 -13.82
CA THR A 126 -11.80 1.52 -14.25
C THR A 126 -13.01 1.17 -13.40
N LYS A 127 -12.91 1.34 -12.08
CA LYS A 127 -14.01 1.08 -11.14
C LYS A 127 -15.20 2.01 -11.37
N TYR A 128 -14.96 3.31 -11.44
CA TYR A 128 -16.00 4.33 -11.62
C TYR A 128 -16.84 4.09 -12.88
N TYR A 129 -16.18 3.88 -14.02
CA TYR A 129 -16.89 3.67 -15.28
C TYR A 129 -17.53 2.28 -15.40
N LYS A 130 -16.98 1.26 -14.70
CA LYS A 130 -17.61 -0.07 -14.59
C LYS A 130 -18.95 -0.01 -13.86
N GLU A 131 -19.02 0.72 -12.75
CA GLU A 131 -20.23 0.86 -11.95
C GLU A 131 -21.34 1.61 -12.70
N LYS A 132 -20.98 2.57 -13.57
CA LYS A 132 -21.92 3.27 -14.46
C LYS A 132 -22.39 2.47 -15.69
N GLY A 133 -21.94 1.23 -15.88
CA GLY A 133 -22.33 0.40 -17.03
C GLY A 133 -21.89 0.96 -18.39
N SER A 134 -20.95 1.90 -18.42
CA SER A 134 -20.57 2.67 -19.62
C SER A 134 -19.37 2.09 -20.37
N ILE A 135 -18.81 0.97 -19.91
CA ILE A 135 -17.64 0.33 -20.51
C ILE A 135 -18.03 -0.98 -21.19
N SER A 136 -17.64 -1.12 -22.47
CA SER A 136 -17.73 -2.40 -23.18
C SER A 136 -16.79 -3.46 -22.61
N ASP A 137 -17.18 -4.75 -22.66
CA ASP A 137 -16.35 -5.87 -22.21
C ASP A 137 -14.98 -5.92 -22.89
N LYS A 138 -14.89 -5.46 -24.14
CA LYS A 138 -13.62 -5.38 -24.88
C LYS A 138 -12.68 -4.36 -24.28
N LEU A 139 -13.18 -3.20 -23.88
CA LEU A 139 -12.40 -2.18 -23.20
C LEU A 139 -12.03 -2.65 -21.79
N MET A 140 -12.95 -3.28 -21.05
CA MET A 140 -12.66 -3.86 -19.73
C MET A 140 -11.49 -4.84 -19.77
N ARG A 141 -11.48 -5.75 -20.76
CA ARG A 141 -10.37 -6.71 -20.96
C ARG A 141 -9.04 -6.03 -21.29
N ARG A 142 -9.04 -4.89 -22.01
CA ARG A 142 -7.82 -4.13 -22.28
C ARG A 142 -7.31 -3.46 -21.01
N LEU A 143 -8.21 -2.86 -20.22
CA LEU A 143 -7.89 -2.22 -18.94
C LEU A 143 -7.28 -3.24 -17.96
N THR A 144 -7.87 -4.43 -17.81
CA THR A 144 -7.30 -5.46 -16.94
C THR A 144 -5.92 -5.91 -17.40
N LYS A 145 -5.71 -6.09 -18.72
CA LYS A 145 -4.38 -6.42 -19.26
C LYS A 145 -3.35 -5.33 -18.98
N ILE A 146 -3.70 -4.06 -19.17
CA ILE A 146 -2.82 -2.93 -18.86
C ILE A 146 -2.45 -2.94 -17.38
N ARG A 147 -3.44 -3.10 -16.50
CA ARG A 147 -3.21 -3.22 -15.05
C ARG A 147 -2.23 -4.35 -14.72
N ASP A 148 -2.43 -5.53 -15.29
CA ASP A 148 -1.58 -6.70 -15.03
C ASP A 148 -0.16 -6.48 -15.57
N VAL A 149 0.01 -5.83 -16.72
CA VAL A 149 1.32 -5.42 -17.25
C VAL A 149 2.01 -4.41 -16.33
N LEU A 150 1.29 -3.41 -15.80
CA LEU A 150 1.84 -2.45 -14.83
C LEU A 150 2.30 -3.16 -13.55
N LEU A 151 1.52 -4.10 -13.03
CA LEU A 151 1.88 -4.89 -11.86
C LEU A 151 3.15 -5.73 -12.11
N ILE A 152 3.24 -6.40 -13.25
CA ILE A 152 4.44 -7.16 -13.65
C ILE A 152 5.65 -6.22 -13.75
N ASN A 153 5.48 -5.02 -14.32
CA ASN A 153 6.55 -4.03 -14.42
C ASN A 153 7.06 -3.60 -13.04
N ILE A 154 6.16 -3.33 -12.08
CA ILE A 154 6.52 -3.00 -10.70
C ILE A 154 7.34 -4.13 -10.07
N ILE A 155 6.92 -5.38 -10.23
CA ILE A 155 7.66 -6.54 -9.70
C ILE A 155 9.07 -6.62 -10.32
N ILE A 156 9.20 -6.42 -11.63
CA ILE A 156 10.50 -6.41 -12.32
C ILE A 156 11.40 -5.28 -11.79
N LEU A 157 10.85 -4.09 -11.55
CA LEU A 157 11.60 -2.96 -10.98
C LEU A 157 12.07 -3.26 -9.56
N ILE A 158 11.23 -3.86 -8.71
CA ILE A 158 11.60 -4.28 -7.35
C ILE A 158 12.76 -5.27 -7.40
N ILE A 159 12.63 -6.32 -8.22
CA ILE A 159 13.67 -7.37 -8.34
C ILE A 159 14.97 -6.77 -8.88
N THR A 160 14.90 -5.97 -9.95
CA THR A 160 16.09 -5.36 -10.57
C THR A 160 16.77 -4.38 -9.61
N GLY A 161 16.00 -3.53 -8.95
CA GLY A 161 16.49 -2.58 -7.95
C GLY A 161 17.15 -3.29 -6.77
N PHE A 162 16.58 -4.40 -6.31
CA PHE A 162 17.14 -5.23 -5.24
C PHE A 162 18.45 -5.91 -5.65
N ILE A 163 18.53 -6.46 -6.87
CA ILE A 163 19.76 -7.10 -7.38
C ILE A 163 20.89 -6.06 -7.47
N LEU A 164 20.62 -4.88 -8.02
CA LEU A 164 21.61 -3.81 -8.13
C LEU A 164 22.07 -3.33 -6.75
N TYR A 165 21.14 -3.13 -5.81
CA TYR A 165 21.47 -2.79 -4.43
C TYR A 165 22.33 -3.87 -3.75
N SER A 166 21.97 -5.14 -3.93
CA SER A 166 22.70 -6.28 -3.38
C SER A 166 24.11 -6.38 -3.94
N LYS A 167 24.30 -6.17 -5.24
CA LYS A 167 25.62 -6.11 -5.87
C LYS A 167 26.47 -4.98 -5.29
N LYS A 168 25.91 -3.78 -5.15
CA LYS A 168 26.59 -2.64 -4.52
C LYS A 168 27.03 -2.99 -3.10
N GLN A 169 26.16 -3.60 -2.31
CA GLN A 169 26.50 -3.95 -0.94
C GLN A 169 27.47 -5.12 -0.81
N PHE A 170 27.42 -6.09 -1.71
CA PHE A 170 28.40 -7.17 -1.77
C PHE A 170 29.82 -6.65 -2.02
N VAL A 171 29.98 -5.68 -2.93
CA VAL A 171 31.29 -5.09 -3.22
C VAL A 171 31.83 -4.31 -2.01
N GLN A 172 30.98 -3.59 -1.29
CA GLN A 172 31.38 -2.76 -0.15
C GLN A 172 31.71 -3.57 1.11
N HIS A 173 31.03 -4.68 1.34
CA HIS A 173 31.13 -5.46 2.59
C HIS A 173 31.60 -6.89 2.37
N ARG A 174 32.40 -7.15 1.32
CA ARG A 174 32.77 -8.49 0.81
C ARG A 174 32.98 -9.55 1.90
N ASP A 175 33.78 -9.25 2.92
CA ASP A 175 34.20 -10.24 3.92
C ASP A 175 33.16 -10.53 5.01
N THR A 176 32.17 -9.65 5.20
CA THR A 176 31.12 -9.80 6.23
C THR A 176 29.72 -9.92 5.64
N PHE A 177 29.63 -9.97 4.30
CA PHE A 177 28.37 -9.95 3.58
C PHE A 177 27.56 -11.22 3.81
N SER A 178 26.28 -11.03 4.12
CA SER A 178 25.30 -12.10 4.18
C SER A 178 24.00 -11.59 3.58
N ILE A 179 23.46 -12.32 2.60
CA ILE A 179 22.17 -12.01 1.96
C ILE A 179 21.04 -11.95 3.00
N PHE A 180 21.11 -12.81 4.02
CA PHE A 180 20.13 -12.82 5.10
C PHE A 180 20.19 -11.53 5.92
N LYS A 181 21.40 -11.07 6.28
CA LYS A 181 21.58 -9.77 6.95
C LYS A 181 21.15 -8.60 6.06
N LEU A 182 21.30 -8.73 4.74
CA LEU A 182 20.86 -7.71 3.79
C LEU A 182 19.33 -7.59 3.74
N VAL A 183 18.63 -8.71 3.56
CA VAL A 183 17.17 -8.78 3.42
C VAL A 183 16.48 -8.46 4.73
N PHE A 184 16.87 -9.13 5.82
CA PHE A 184 16.26 -8.92 7.13
C PHE A 184 16.80 -7.69 7.86
N GLY A 185 17.90 -7.12 7.37
CA GLY A 185 18.54 -5.92 7.87
C GLY A 185 19.32 -6.13 9.18
N THR A 186 20.09 -5.09 9.54
CA THR A 186 20.84 -4.98 10.80
C THR A 186 20.28 -3.86 11.66
N LEU A 187 20.48 -3.93 12.97
CA LEU A 187 19.99 -2.90 13.91
C LEU A 187 20.76 -1.58 13.81
N LYS A 188 22.00 -1.61 13.34
CA LYS A 188 22.84 -0.43 13.11
C LYS A 188 22.89 -0.12 11.62
N CYS A 189 22.63 1.12 11.26
CA CYS A 189 22.88 1.65 9.92
C CYS A 189 24.36 1.99 9.78
N ASP A 190 25.01 1.51 8.72
CA ASP A 190 26.35 1.97 8.37
C ASP A 190 26.21 3.20 7.46
N TYR A 191 26.42 4.40 8.03
CA TYR A 191 26.44 5.63 7.27
C TYR A 191 27.86 5.87 6.76
N GLN A 192 28.18 5.36 5.57
CA GLN A 192 29.42 5.70 4.90
C GLN A 192 29.18 6.87 3.95
N GLY A 193 29.62 8.05 4.36
CA GLY A 193 29.83 9.19 3.46
C GLY A 193 30.72 8.74 2.29
N ILE A 194 30.33 9.15 1.09
CA ILE A 194 31.10 8.97 -0.13
C ILE A 194 32.52 9.45 0.14
N LYS A 195 33.49 8.52 0.24
CA LYS A 195 34.89 8.88 0.04
C LYS A 195 35.04 9.08 -1.46
N GLU A 196 34.89 10.33 -1.90
CA GLU A 196 35.40 10.72 -3.21
C GLU A 196 36.92 10.49 -3.21
N LEU A 197 37.36 9.68 -4.17
CA LEU A 197 38.74 9.55 -4.61
C LEU A 197 38.81 10.06 -6.04
#